data_AF-A0A2E2WBJ6-F1
#
_entry.id   AF-A0A2E2WBJ6-F1
#
_cell.length_a   1.000
_cell.length_b   1.000
_cell.length_c   1.000
_cell.angle_alpha   90.00
_cell.angle_beta   90.00
_cell.angle_gamma   90.00
#
_symmetry.space_group_name_H-M   'P 1'
#
loop_
_entity.id
_entity.type
_entity.pdbx_description
1 polymer ?
#
loop_
_entity_poly.entity_id
_entity_poly.type
_entity_poly.pdbx_seq_one_letter_code
_entity_poly.pdbx_strand_id
1 'polypeptide(L)'
;MLKKYISIAVLLSVMVLQSCAIKGIMLDEDRVENETYDVSKISRSFFIAGNTYENDTIFTSVFNKTVLENPSKEKRLLFIGNTIQGTDSLSVKTTLDARVKQIKLLDAPTHIIPGPYEWRYNPLEGLEFMEDYLEKKLQTDTDFLTPNNGCPLESIEIGDDIQLIVIDSQWYLENWDTHPKMNDKCQIKTREKFMAEVKGEVKKSANKLILVAMTHPIFTNGFHAGRFSFRDHIFPLQGNIPLPGIASLIAQIRSQGATSKQDRFNKRYNELATGLRDIFNEPDHRILLVSGLEENLQYIEQDPFKQIVSGGGSETKPVGISDNGIFSYGGNGFTSVDVLEDGSVWTSFYKISANNTAEILFKHKIFDAVQKPVLDSIPDTFPKYVEASVYEEEAVEKTDFFKSFWGQHYRHVYGTKVKARTAVLDTLYGGLEIVRPGGGNQTRSLRVVTKDGKEYNLRALKKSAVQFLENTAFKGVNGKNILPIPYRKI
;
A
#
# COMPACT_ATOMS: atom_id res chain seq x y z
N MET A 1 -31.13 5.83 -46.09
CA MET A 1 -29.93 6.27 -45.33
C MET A 1 -30.26 6.68 -43.89
N LEU A 2 -31.26 7.54 -43.64
CA LEU A 2 -31.60 8.06 -42.31
C LEU A 2 -31.85 7.00 -41.22
N LYS A 3 -32.58 5.92 -41.52
CA LYS A 3 -32.82 4.82 -40.55
C LYS A 3 -31.56 4.10 -40.07
N LYS A 4 -30.52 4.00 -40.91
CA LYS A 4 -29.25 3.33 -40.58
C LYS A 4 -28.42 4.17 -39.58
N TYR A 5 -28.46 5.50 -39.73
CA TYR A 5 -27.84 6.44 -38.79
C TYR A 5 -28.60 6.51 -37.46
N ILE A 6 -29.93 6.37 -37.46
CA ILE A 6 -30.72 6.30 -36.22
C ILE A 6 -30.36 5.04 -35.42
N SER A 7 -30.28 3.87 -36.07
CA SER A 7 -29.88 2.65 -35.37
C SER A 7 -28.45 2.71 -34.83
N ILE A 8 -27.51 3.30 -35.56
CA ILE A 8 -26.12 3.52 -35.11
C ILE A 8 -26.08 4.53 -33.95
N ALA A 9 -26.84 5.62 -34.03
CA ALA A 9 -26.92 6.62 -32.96
C ALA A 9 -27.59 6.07 -31.69
N VAL A 10 -28.60 5.20 -31.82
CA VAL A 10 -29.22 4.49 -30.69
C VAL A 10 -28.26 3.47 -30.10
N LEU A 11 -27.50 2.74 -30.92
CA LEU A 11 -26.48 1.80 -30.43
C LEU A 11 -25.35 2.55 -29.69
N LEU A 12 -24.89 3.68 -30.23
CA LEU A 12 -23.93 4.58 -29.60
C LEU A 12 -24.49 5.20 -28.31
N SER A 13 -25.76 5.63 -28.28
CA SER A 13 -26.36 6.18 -27.06
C SER A 13 -26.53 5.13 -25.97
N VAL A 14 -26.86 3.88 -26.33
CA VAL A 14 -26.93 2.75 -25.39
C VAL A 14 -25.55 2.37 -24.87
N MET A 15 -24.49 2.45 -25.70
CA MET A 15 -23.10 2.26 -25.25
C MET A 15 -22.61 3.37 -24.31
N VAL A 16 -23.07 4.62 -24.46
CA VAL A 16 -22.70 5.74 -23.57
C VAL A 16 -23.36 5.61 -22.18
N LEU A 17 -24.45 4.86 -22.05
CA LEU A 17 -25.17 4.68 -20.77
C LEU A 17 -24.63 3.54 -19.89
N GLN A 18 -23.69 2.71 -20.37
CA GLN A 18 -23.29 1.47 -19.71
C GLN A 18 -22.18 1.61 -18.65
N SER A 19 -21.71 2.81 -18.30
CA SER A 19 -20.61 2.96 -17.31
C SER A 19 -20.58 4.31 -16.59
N CYS A 20 -21.73 4.91 -16.29
CA CYS A 20 -21.74 6.18 -15.55
C CYS A 20 -21.37 6.00 -14.07
N ALA A 21 -20.50 6.86 -13.56
CA ALA A 21 -20.22 6.94 -12.13
C ALA A 21 -21.49 7.38 -11.36
N ILE A 22 -21.79 6.72 -10.24
CA ILE A 22 -22.97 6.98 -9.41
C ILE A 22 -22.59 7.22 -7.94
N LYS A 23 -23.52 7.76 -7.15
CA LYS A 23 -23.37 7.84 -5.69
C LYS A 23 -23.78 6.56 -4.94
N GLY A 24 -24.46 5.65 -5.62
CA GLY A 24 -24.94 4.38 -5.06
C GLY A 24 -23.85 3.33 -4.89
N ILE A 25 -24.26 2.12 -4.50
CA ILE A 25 -23.38 0.95 -4.36
C ILE A 25 -23.27 0.25 -5.71
N MET A 26 -22.07 -0.19 -6.05
CA MET A 26 -21.81 -1.13 -7.14
C MET A 26 -20.96 -2.28 -6.60
N LEU A 27 -21.31 -3.51 -6.99
CA LEU A 27 -20.62 -4.75 -6.61
C LEU A 27 -20.37 -5.58 -7.86
N ASP A 28 -19.26 -6.32 -7.85
CA ASP A 28 -19.01 -7.40 -8.80
C ASP A 28 -19.51 -8.71 -8.20
N GLU A 29 -20.74 -9.10 -8.52
CA GLU A 29 -21.42 -10.25 -7.90
C GLU A 29 -20.67 -11.58 -8.06
N ASP A 30 -19.86 -11.74 -9.12
CA ASP A 30 -19.10 -12.97 -9.38
C ASP A 30 -17.87 -13.11 -8.47
N ARG A 31 -17.39 -12.00 -7.89
CA ARG A 31 -16.21 -11.95 -7.01
C ARG A 31 -16.54 -11.70 -5.54
N VAL A 32 -17.82 -11.56 -5.22
CA VAL A 32 -18.28 -11.37 -3.84
C VAL A 32 -18.66 -12.70 -3.23
N GLU A 33 -17.94 -13.09 -2.18
CA GLU A 33 -18.26 -14.29 -1.41
C GLU A 33 -19.00 -13.91 -0.12
N ASN A 34 -20.08 -14.65 0.18
CA ASN A 34 -20.84 -14.47 1.44
C ASN A 34 -20.12 -15.18 2.60
N GLU A 35 -18.97 -14.65 2.97
CA GLU A 35 -18.19 -15.19 4.07
C GLU A 35 -18.30 -14.34 5.33
N THR A 36 -18.19 -15.00 6.48
CA THR A 36 -18.21 -14.37 7.79
C THR A 36 -17.03 -14.85 8.61
N TYR A 37 -16.58 -14.02 9.54
CA TYR A 37 -15.55 -14.38 10.50
C TYR A 37 -16.02 -14.15 11.93
N ASP A 38 -15.40 -14.89 12.84
CA ASP A 38 -15.63 -14.76 14.28
C ASP A 38 -14.96 -13.49 14.80
N VAL A 39 -15.79 -12.50 15.15
CA VAL A 39 -15.33 -11.19 15.66
C VAL A 39 -14.57 -11.30 16.98
N SER A 40 -14.70 -12.39 17.73
CA SER A 40 -13.95 -12.61 18.97
C SER A 40 -12.47 -12.94 18.73
N LYS A 41 -12.13 -13.34 17.48
CA LYS A 41 -10.76 -13.67 17.06
C LYS A 41 -10.01 -12.49 16.45
N ILE A 42 -10.59 -11.29 16.47
CA ILE A 42 -9.91 -10.09 15.98
C ILE A 42 -8.75 -9.77 16.94
N SER A 43 -7.53 -9.78 16.41
CA SER A 43 -6.34 -9.37 17.14
C SER A 43 -6.15 -7.86 17.05
N ARG A 44 -6.33 -7.28 15.85
CA ARG A 44 -6.12 -5.86 15.57
C ARG A 44 -7.17 -5.31 14.60
N SER A 45 -7.57 -4.06 14.80
CA SER A 45 -8.44 -3.32 13.89
C SER A 45 -7.84 -1.97 13.50
N PHE A 46 -7.83 -1.69 12.21
CA PHE A 46 -7.44 -0.40 11.64
C PHE A 46 -8.69 0.31 11.13
N PHE A 47 -8.97 1.51 11.62
CA PHE A 47 -10.07 2.35 11.16
C PHE A 47 -9.53 3.44 10.24
N ILE A 48 -10.07 3.51 9.03
CA ILE A 48 -9.49 4.29 7.93
C ILE A 48 -10.50 5.30 7.43
N ALA A 49 -10.17 6.58 7.49
CA ALA A 49 -11.00 7.67 7.00
C ALA A 49 -10.16 8.78 6.34
N GLY A 50 -10.45 9.11 5.10
CA GLY A 50 -9.87 10.24 4.36
C GLY A 50 -10.90 11.34 4.10
N ASN A 51 -10.42 12.51 3.68
CA ASN A 51 -11.24 13.69 3.41
C ASN A 51 -12.16 14.04 4.59
N THR A 52 -11.60 14.17 5.80
CA THR A 52 -12.36 14.46 7.03
C THR A 52 -12.30 15.94 7.45
N TYR A 53 -11.86 16.81 6.54
CA TYR A 53 -11.51 18.21 6.80
C TYR A 53 -12.67 19.09 7.29
N GLU A 54 -13.93 18.74 6.95
CA GLU A 54 -15.09 19.55 7.39
C GLU A 54 -15.43 19.36 8.86
N ASN A 55 -14.85 18.32 9.51
CA ASN A 55 -15.24 17.89 10.85
C ASN A 55 -16.76 17.69 10.98
N ASP A 56 -17.38 17.05 9.98
CA ASP A 56 -18.80 16.76 10.01
C ASP A 56 -19.15 16.01 11.31
N THR A 57 -20.09 16.58 12.07
CA THR A 57 -20.39 16.13 13.43
C THR A 57 -21.08 14.76 13.44
N ILE A 58 -21.88 14.46 12.41
CA ILE A 58 -22.58 13.18 12.29
C ILE A 58 -21.56 12.10 11.95
N PHE A 59 -20.75 12.31 10.92
CA PHE A 59 -19.67 11.41 10.53
C PHE A 59 -18.73 11.13 11.71
N THR A 60 -18.27 12.19 12.38
CA THR A 60 -17.35 12.09 13.52
C THR A 60 -17.97 11.27 14.66
N SER A 61 -19.24 11.52 15.00
CA SER A 61 -19.95 10.78 16.04
C SER A 61 -20.09 9.30 15.70
N VAL A 62 -20.50 8.99 14.45
CA VAL A 62 -20.69 7.62 13.98
C VAL A 62 -19.35 6.86 13.91
N PHE A 63 -18.32 7.49 13.36
CA PHE A 63 -16.97 6.93 13.32
C PHE A 63 -16.48 6.62 14.74
N ASN A 64 -16.56 7.59 15.65
CA ASN A 64 -16.09 7.43 17.02
C ASN A 64 -16.83 6.31 17.75
N LYS A 65 -18.16 6.27 17.63
CA LYS A 65 -18.99 5.22 18.22
C LYS A 65 -18.57 3.83 17.71
N THR A 66 -18.35 3.71 16.39
CA THR A 66 -17.93 2.45 15.77
C THR A 66 -16.56 1.99 16.27
N VAL A 67 -15.60 2.92 16.41
CA VAL A 67 -14.28 2.63 16.99
C VAL A 67 -14.41 2.16 18.44
N LEU A 68 -15.17 2.88 19.27
CA LEU A 68 -15.32 2.59 20.70
C LEU A 68 -16.01 1.22 20.94
N GLU A 69 -17.05 0.90 20.16
CA GLU A 69 -17.84 -0.33 20.30
C GLU A 69 -17.18 -1.57 19.67
N ASN A 70 -16.12 -1.41 18.86
CA ASN A 70 -15.44 -2.54 18.24
C ASN A 70 -14.72 -3.44 19.29
N PRO A 71 -14.82 -4.78 19.20
CA PRO A 71 -14.30 -5.70 20.20
C PRO A 71 -12.79 -5.98 20.12
N SER A 72 -12.08 -5.44 19.13
CA SER A 72 -10.65 -5.71 18.93
C SER A 72 -9.80 -5.33 20.14
N LYS A 73 -8.81 -6.19 20.43
CA LYS A 73 -7.83 -5.99 21.51
C LYS A 73 -6.99 -4.73 21.29
N GLU A 74 -6.55 -4.51 20.05
CA GLU A 74 -5.80 -3.32 19.65
C GLU A 74 -6.53 -2.60 18.51
N LYS A 75 -6.59 -1.27 18.61
CA LYS A 75 -7.24 -0.39 17.62
C LYS A 75 -6.23 0.64 17.15
N ARG A 76 -6.29 1.00 15.87
CA ARG A 76 -5.46 2.06 15.29
C ARG A 76 -6.26 2.91 14.33
N LEU A 77 -6.03 4.21 14.34
CA LEU A 77 -6.72 5.17 13.47
C LEU A 77 -5.77 5.62 12.35
N LEU A 78 -6.23 5.53 11.12
CA LEU A 78 -5.54 6.02 9.93
C LEU A 78 -6.41 7.10 9.27
N PHE A 79 -6.05 8.36 9.51
CA PHE A 79 -6.66 9.49 8.85
C PHE A 79 -5.88 9.83 7.58
N ILE A 80 -6.38 9.43 6.43
CA ILE A 80 -5.61 9.40 5.19
C ILE A 80 -5.96 10.58 4.29
N GLY A 81 -5.17 11.64 4.36
CA GLY A 81 -5.25 12.81 3.49
C GLY A 81 -6.45 13.72 3.76
N ASN A 82 -6.25 15.02 3.56
CA ASN A 82 -7.30 16.05 3.65
C ASN A 82 -8.11 15.95 4.96
N THR A 83 -7.39 15.86 6.05
CA THR A 83 -7.88 15.83 7.42
C THR A 83 -7.86 17.22 8.06
N ILE A 84 -6.89 18.05 7.66
CA ILE A 84 -6.63 19.39 8.17
C ILE A 84 -6.74 20.37 7.01
N GLN A 85 -7.69 21.30 7.10
CA GLN A 85 -7.87 22.38 6.13
C GLN A 85 -7.55 23.73 6.75
N GLY A 86 -6.88 24.57 5.97
CA GLY A 86 -6.69 25.98 6.24
C GLY A 86 -5.69 26.59 5.28
N THR A 87 -5.74 27.90 5.10
CA THR A 87 -4.71 28.68 4.39
C THR A 87 -3.99 29.66 5.31
N ASP A 88 -4.40 29.71 6.57
CA ASP A 88 -3.87 30.58 7.61
C ASP A 88 -3.83 29.82 8.95
N SER A 89 -3.07 30.35 9.91
CA SER A 89 -2.88 29.69 11.20
C SER A 89 -4.20 29.48 11.98
N LEU A 90 -5.19 30.38 11.86
CA LEU A 90 -6.43 30.29 12.62
C LEU A 90 -7.32 29.15 12.11
N SER A 91 -7.48 29.05 10.78
CA SER A 91 -8.27 27.97 10.16
C SER A 91 -7.64 26.60 10.43
N VAL A 92 -6.31 26.46 10.28
CA VAL A 92 -5.59 25.22 10.61
C VAL A 92 -5.77 24.84 12.09
N LYS A 93 -5.61 25.78 13.03
CA LYS A 93 -5.76 25.52 14.47
C LYS A 93 -7.17 25.05 14.84
N THR A 94 -8.20 25.59 14.20
CA THR A 94 -9.59 25.20 14.47
C THR A 94 -9.83 23.75 14.09
N THR A 95 -9.35 23.33 12.92
CA THR A 95 -9.43 21.94 12.45
C THR A 95 -8.61 21.00 13.35
N LEU A 96 -7.40 21.42 13.74
CA LEU A 96 -6.55 20.68 14.67
C LEU A 96 -7.20 20.51 16.05
N ASP A 97 -7.82 21.55 16.62
CA ASP A 97 -8.48 21.46 17.92
C ASP A 97 -9.64 20.45 17.92
N ALA A 98 -10.40 20.36 16.83
CA ALA A 98 -11.41 19.32 16.65
C ALA A 98 -10.77 17.92 16.62
N ARG A 99 -9.66 17.77 15.89
CA ARG A 99 -8.92 16.52 15.80
C ARG A 99 -8.31 16.08 17.13
N VAL A 100 -7.73 17.01 17.90
CA VAL A 100 -7.20 16.75 19.24
C VAL A 100 -8.29 16.20 20.16
N LYS A 101 -9.50 16.77 20.13
CA LYS A 101 -10.63 16.26 20.92
C LYS A 101 -11.00 14.83 20.53
N GLN A 102 -11.01 14.54 19.23
CA GLN A 102 -11.30 13.20 18.71
C GLN A 102 -10.22 12.19 19.14
N ILE A 103 -8.94 12.54 19.00
CA ILE A 103 -7.82 11.67 19.40
C ILE A 103 -7.89 11.36 20.90
N LYS A 104 -8.12 12.38 21.75
CA LYS A 104 -8.27 12.19 23.20
C LYS A 104 -9.46 11.31 23.58
N LEU A 105 -10.56 11.41 22.84
CA LEU A 105 -11.75 10.60 23.09
C LEU A 105 -11.53 9.13 22.76
N LEU A 106 -10.83 8.85 21.65
CA LEU A 106 -10.66 7.50 21.14
C LEU A 106 -9.52 6.74 21.80
N ASP A 107 -8.53 7.46 22.35
CA ASP A 107 -7.39 6.89 23.09
C ASP A 107 -6.74 5.70 22.38
N ALA A 108 -6.56 5.85 21.06
CA ALA A 108 -5.99 4.85 20.19
C ALA A 108 -4.80 5.45 19.40
N PRO A 109 -3.73 4.67 19.15
CA PRO A 109 -2.66 5.09 18.26
C PRO A 109 -3.23 5.63 16.95
N THR A 110 -2.82 6.85 16.57
CA THR A 110 -3.41 7.60 15.47
C THR A 110 -2.32 8.09 14.54
N HIS A 111 -2.52 7.87 13.24
CA HIS A 111 -1.68 8.41 12.18
C HIS A 111 -2.53 9.30 11.27
N ILE A 112 -2.10 10.53 11.07
CA ILE A 112 -2.63 11.48 10.10
C ILE A 112 -1.63 11.51 8.94
N ILE A 113 -2.05 11.00 7.79
CA ILE A 113 -1.20 10.93 6.60
C ILE A 113 -1.46 12.20 5.77
N PRO A 114 -0.43 13.00 5.46
CA PRO A 114 -0.60 14.24 4.71
C PRO A 114 -1.18 14.03 3.31
N GLY A 115 -2.05 14.95 2.92
CA GLY A 115 -2.61 15.07 1.58
C GLY A 115 -2.52 16.50 1.04
N PRO A 116 -3.20 16.78 -0.08
CA PRO A 116 -3.20 18.10 -0.69
C PRO A 116 -3.57 19.27 0.25
N TYR A 117 -4.45 19.07 1.23
CA TYR A 117 -4.87 20.14 2.14
C TYR A 117 -3.85 20.42 3.24
N GLU A 118 -3.21 19.39 3.80
CA GLU A 118 -2.13 19.55 4.76
C GLU A 118 -0.96 20.35 4.15
N TRP A 119 -0.61 20.03 2.90
CA TRP A 119 0.44 20.72 2.15
C TRP A 119 0.10 22.15 1.70
N ARG A 120 -1.13 22.62 1.92
CA ARG A 120 -1.63 23.91 1.40
C ARG A 120 -1.18 25.10 2.24
N TYR A 121 -1.13 24.93 3.56
CA TYR A 121 -0.70 25.98 4.47
C TYR A 121 0.82 25.93 4.62
N ASN A 122 1.52 26.88 4.00
CA ASN A 122 2.98 27.03 4.11
C ASN A 122 3.78 25.70 4.03
N PRO A 123 3.60 24.93 2.93
CA PRO A 123 4.07 23.55 2.72
C PRO A 123 4.79 22.87 3.90
N LEU A 124 6.12 22.73 3.84
CA LEU A 124 6.90 22.06 4.88
C LEU A 124 6.72 22.68 6.27
N GLU A 125 6.78 24.01 6.38
CA GLU A 125 6.63 24.72 7.68
C GLU A 125 5.23 24.53 8.28
N GLY A 126 4.22 24.28 7.43
CA GLY A 126 2.87 23.95 7.85
C GLY A 126 2.73 22.55 8.41
N LEU A 127 3.39 21.56 7.79
CA LEU A 127 3.47 20.20 8.32
C LEU A 127 4.11 20.21 9.71
N GLU A 128 5.26 20.88 9.85
CA GLU A 128 5.94 21.05 11.13
C GLU A 128 5.07 21.78 12.16
N PHE A 129 4.37 22.84 11.73
CA PHE A 129 3.43 23.54 12.60
C PHE A 129 2.29 22.64 13.09
N MET A 130 1.77 21.75 12.23
CA MET A 130 0.70 20.81 12.58
C MET A 130 1.21 19.73 13.56
N GLU A 131 2.41 19.20 13.33
CA GLU A 131 3.12 18.27 14.24
C GLU A 131 3.27 18.87 15.64
N ASP A 132 3.97 20.02 15.74
CA ASP A 132 4.23 20.73 17.00
C ASP A 132 2.93 21.05 17.76
N TYR A 133 1.86 21.40 17.01
CA TYR A 133 0.58 21.74 17.61
C TYR A 133 -0.10 20.52 18.23
N LEU A 134 -0.08 19.37 17.55
CA LEU A 134 -0.66 18.12 18.03
C LEU A 134 0.07 17.63 19.28
N GLU A 135 1.39 17.54 19.23
CA GLU A 135 2.24 17.13 20.36
C GLU A 135 1.99 18.01 21.59
N LYS A 136 2.01 19.34 21.41
CA LYS A 136 1.77 20.29 22.51
C LYS A 136 0.38 20.16 23.13
N LYS A 137 -0.66 19.95 22.32
CA LYS A 137 -2.05 19.87 22.80
C LYS A 137 -2.37 18.51 23.43
N LEU A 138 -1.69 17.45 22.98
CA LEU A 138 -1.83 16.09 23.47
C LEU A 138 -0.85 15.78 24.61
N GLN A 139 0.13 16.65 24.86
CA GLN A 139 1.15 16.54 25.92
C GLN A 139 1.92 15.23 25.82
N THR A 140 2.40 14.92 24.61
CA THR A 140 3.13 13.70 24.30
C THR A 140 4.12 13.97 23.19
N ASP A 141 5.21 13.20 23.18
CA ASP A 141 6.21 13.18 22.11
C ASP A 141 5.86 12.15 21.01
N THR A 142 4.57 11.77 20.91
CA THR A 142 4.10 10.80 19.90
C THR A 142 3.84 11.52 18.58
N ASP A 143 4.42 10.99 17.51
CA ASP A 143 4.19 11.49 16.16
C ASP A 143 2.78 11.14 15.67
N PHE A 144 1.93 12.16 15.52
CA PHE A 144 0.57 12.00 14.99
C PHE A 144 0.48 12.28 13.49
N LEU A 145 1.27 13.23 12.97
CA LEU A 145 1.42 13.41 11.54
C LEU A 145 2.50 12.42 11.08
N THR A 146 2.16 11.56 10.13
CA THR A 146 3.04 10.47 9.70
C THR A 146 3.11 10.47 8.17
N PRO A 147 4.31 10.59 7.56
CA PRO A 147 5.63 10.66 8.18
C PRO A 147 5.94 12.00 8.87
N ASN A 148 6.77 11.97 9.92
CA ASN A 148 7.21 13.17 10.64
C ASN A 148 8.19 14.05 9.82
N ASN A 149 8.29 15.34 10.16
CA ASN A 149 9.17 16.37 9.58
C ASN A 149 8.95 16.60 8.08
N GLY A 150 7.74 16.32 7.58
CA GLY A 150 7.43 16.37 6.15
C GLY A 150 8.27 15.43 5.28
N CYS A 151 8.80 14.36 5.87
CA CYS A 151 9.56 13.35 5.15
C CYS A 151 8.65 12.41 4.33
N PRO A 152 9.19 11.73 3.30
CA PRO A 152 8.33 10.99 2.38
C PRO A 152 7.91 9.59 2.83
N LEU A 153 8.60 9.02 3.81
CA LEU A 153 8.46 7.62 4.16
C LEU A 153 8.70 7.42 5.65
N GLU A 154 7.79 6.68 6.28
CA GLU A 154 7.96 6.13 7.61
C GLU A 154 7.54 4.66 7.63
N SER A 155 8.25 3.84 8.40
CA SER A 155 8.03 2.40 8.46
C SER A 155 7.92 2.00 9.93
N ILE A 156 6.75 1.53 10.32
CA ILE A 156 6.37 1.29 11.72
C ILE A 156 6.03 -0.20 11.88
N GLU A 157 6.74 -0.88 12.77
CA GLU A 157 6.44 -2.25 13.16
C GLU A 157 5.25 -2.25 14.13
N ILE A 158 4.23 -3.04 13.83
CA ILE A 158 3.05 -3.21 14.69
C ILE A 158 3.01 -4.66 15.14
N GLY A 159 3.62 -4.92 16.29
CA GLY A 159 3.93 -6.28 16.72
C GLY A 159 4.88 -6.97 15.74
N ASP A 160 4.84 -8.30 15.74
CA ASP A 160 5.80 -9.13 14.98
C ASP A 160 5.31 -9.45 13.55
N ASP A 161 4.02 -9.25 13.28
CA ASP A 161 3.31 -9.78 12.11
C ASP A 161 2.75 -8.70 11.17
N ILE A 162 2.84 -7.42 11.52
CA ILE A 162 2.37 -6.31 10.68
C ILE A 162 3.45 -5.23 10.51
N GLN A 163 3.64 -4.78 9.27
CA GLN A 163 4.39 -3.57 8.93
C GLN A 163 3.45 -2.51 8.40
N LEU A 164 3.39 -1.34 9.04
CA LEU A 164 2.76 -0.15 8.49
C LEU A 164 3.82 0.69 7.76
N ILE A 165 3.69 0.80 6.44
CA ILE A 165 4.54 1.65 5.61
C ILE A 165 3.70 2.89 5.23
N VAL A 166 4.05 4.03 5.78
CA VAL A 166 3.36 5.30 5.53
C VAL A 166 4.13 6.10 4.50
N ILE A 167 3.46 6.50 3.42
CA ILE A 167 4.05 7.26 2.31
C ILE A 167 3.35 8.61 2.21
N ASP A 168 4.12 9.68 2.32
CA ASP A 168 3.65 11.00 1.88
C ASP A 168 3.71 11.07 0.35
N SER A 169 2.61 10.63 -0.26
CA SER A 169 2.45 10.71 -1.71
C SER A 169 2.47 12.15 -2.22
N GLN A 170 2.02 13.14 -1.44
CA GLN A 170 1.99 14.55 -1.87
C GLN A 170 3.42 15.12 -1.96
N TRP A 171 4.33 14.72 -1.07
CA TRP A 171 5.76 15.02 -1.19
C TRP A 171 6.32 14.63 -2.56
N TYR A 172 5.93 13.47 -3.09
CA TYR A 172 6.40 13.01 -4.40
C TYR A 172 5.84 13.86 -5.55
N LEU A 173 4.62 14.39 -5.39
CA LEU A 173 3.96 15.21 -6.41
C LEU A 173 4.40 16.67 -6.39
N GLU A 174 4.89 17.17 -5.25
CA GLU A 174 5.29 18.57 -5.12
C GLU A 174 6.42 18.97 -6.08
N ASN A 175 6.39 20.24 -6.49
CA ASN A 175 7.50 20.85 -7.21
C ASN A 175 8.59 21.24 -6.21
N TRP A 176 9.69 20.47 -6.17
CA TRP A 176 10.77 20.72 -5.22
C TRP A 176 11.60 21.95 -5.57
N ASP A 177 11.59 22.41 -6.82
CA ASP A 177 12.30 23.61 -7.24
C ASP A 177 11.74 24.88 -6.56
N THR A 178 10.47 24.84 -6.13
CA THR A 178 9.83 25.93 -5.38
C THR A 178 9.92 25.73 -3.86
N HIS A 179 10.51 24.63 -3.39
CA HIS A 179 10.62 24.27 -1.98
C HIS A 179 12.06 23.81 -1.64
N PRO A 180 13.06 24.71 -1.65
CA PRO A 180 14.47 24.33 -1.56
C PRO A 180 14.84 23.59 -0.26
N LYS A 181 14.07 23.79 0.82
CA LYS A 181 14.30 23.18 2.14
C LYS A 181 13.53 21.88 2.38
N MET A 182 12.71 21.43 1.42
CA MET A 182 11.75 20.32 1.58
C MET A 182 12.38 19.02 2.08
N ASN A 183 13.67 18.80 1.83
CA ASN A 183 14.39 17.58 2.15
C ASN A 183 15.53 17.79 3.15
N ASP A 184 15.62 18.96 3.80
CA ASP A 184 16.76 19.31 4.66
C ASP A 184 16.84 18.40 5.89
N LYS A 185 15.68 18.06 6.47
CA LYS A 185 15.56 17.18 7.64
C LYS A 185 15.46 15.69 7.28
N CYS A 186 15.34 15.35 6.00
CA CYS A 186 15.07 13.99 5.56
C CYS A 186 16.31 13.25 5.05
N GLN A 187 16.38 11.94 5.35
CA GLN A 187 17.40 11.06 4.77
C GLN A 187 17.17 10.81 3.28
N ILE A 188 15.91 10.82 2.84
CA ILE A 188 15.50 10.65 1.46
C ILE A 188 15.43 12.02 0.81
N LYS A 189 16.31 12.26 -0.18
CA LYS A 189 16.45 13.56 -0.86
C LYS A 189 16.16 13.50 -2.36
N THR A 190 15.90 12.31 -2.90
CA THR A 190 15.59 12.08 -4.32
C THR A 190 14.44 11.09 -4.46
N ARG A 191 13.71 11.18 -5.58
CA ARG A 191 12.60 10.26 -5.89
C ARG A 191 13.10 8.84 -6.14
N GLU A 192 14.30 8.68 -6.68
CA GLU A 192 14.94 7.39 -6.91
C GLU A 192 15.32 6.74 -5.58
N LYS A 193 15.87 7.52 -4.63
CA LYS A 193 16.16 7.03 -3.29
C LYS A 193 14.86 6.66 -2.57
N PHE A 194 13.81 7.47 -2.69
CA PHE A 194 12.49 7.14 -2.16
C PHE A 194 12.00 5.76 -2.65
N MET A 195 12.00 5.54 -3.98
CA MET A 195 11.60 4.24 -4.55
C MET A 195 12.48 3.08 -4.06
N ALA A 196 13.79 3.31 -3.90
CA ALA A 196 14.71 2.30 -3.38
C ALA A 196 14.44 1.96 -1.90
N GLU A 197 14.16 2.97 -1.06
CA GLU A 197 13.84 2.76 0.36
C GLU A 197 12.49 2.07 0.52
N VAL A 198 11.44 2.48 -0.21
CA VAL A 198 10.13 1.77 -0.19
C VAL A 198 10.31 0.31 -0.58
N LYS A 199 11.06 0.03 -1.66
CA LYS A 199 11.39 -1.34 -2.05
C LYS A 199 12.16 -2.09 -0.96
N GLY A 200 13.06 -1.41 -0.27
CA GLY A 200 13.79 -1.93 0.87
C GLY A 200 12.87 -2.35 2.01
N GLU A 201 11.92 -1.48 2.40
CA GLU A 201 10.94 -1.74 3.45
C GLU A 201 10.02 -2.92 3.09
N VAL A 202 9.47 -2.95 1.86
CA VAL A 202 8.66 -4.08 1.38
C VAL A 202 9.44 -5.40 1.45
N LYS A 203 10.71 -5.40 1.06
CA LYS A 203 11.57 -6.61 1.12
C LYS A 203 11.90 -7.03 2.55
N LYS A 204 12.12 -6.09 3.47
CA LYS A 204 12.41 -6.39 4.88
C LYS A 204 11.20 -7.01 5.58
N SER A 205 10.00 -6.66 5.14
CA SER A 205 8.73 -7.04 5.76
C SER A 205 7.97 -8.13 5.01
N ALA A 206 8.64 -8.87 4.12
CA ALA A 206 8.05 -9.91 3.26
C ALA A 206 7.21 -10.98 3.99
N ASN A 207 7.54 -11.28 5.24
CA ASN A 207 6.85 -12.29 6.06
C ASN A 207 5.69 -11.71 6.90
N LYS A 208 5.46 -10.41 6.85
CA LYS A 208 4.42 -9.70 7.60
C LYS A 208 3.25 -9.36 6.68
N LEU A 209 2.10 -8.98 7.25
CA LEU A 209 1.13 -8.16 6.56
C LEU A 209 1.74 -6.78 6.33
N ILE A 210 1.89 -6.36 5.07
CA ILE A 210 2.40 -5.04 4.72
C ILE A 210 1.19 -4.13 4.44
N LEU A 211 0.86 -3.29 5.40
CA LEU A 211 -0.16 -2.25 5.26
C LEU A 211 0.51 -0.97 4.77
N VAL A 212 0.26 -0.59 3.51
CA VAL A 212 0.78 0.64 2.94
C VAL A 212 -0.29 1.73 3.05
N ALA A 213 0.00 2.85 3.71
CA ALA A 213 -0.93 3.97 3.84
C ALA A 213 -0.42 5.21 3.08
N MET A 214 -1.20 5.70 2.12
CA MET A 214 -0.90 6.96 1.41
C MET A 214 -2.15 7.61 0.84
N THR A 215 -2.15 8.94 0.76
CA THR A 215 -3.30 9.71 0.26
C THR A 215 -3.72 9.32 -1.16
N HIS A 216 -2.76 9.27 -2.09
CA HIS A 216 -3.03 9.07 -3.52
C HIS A 216 -3.05 7.58 -3.90
N PRO A 217 -4.17 6.98 -4.34
CA PRO A 217 -4.22 5.56 -4.68
C PRO A 217 -3.44 5.21 -5.96
N ILE A 218 -3.03 3.94 -6.12
CA ILE A 218 -2.41 3.47 -7.38
C ILE A 218 -3.47 3.27 -8.46
N PHE A 219 -4.62 2.71 -8.08
CA PHE A 219 -5.78 2.52 -8.95
C PHE A 219 -6.95 3.36 -8.46
N THR A 220 -7.70 4.00 -9.34
CA THR A 220 -8.93 4.70 -8.96
C THR A 220 -9.93 4.64 -10.10
N ASN A 221 -11.19 4.39 -9.74
CA ASN A 221 -12.34 4.45 -10.63
C ASN A 221 -13.24 5.67 -10.32
N GLY A 222 -12.66 6.67 -9.65
CA GLY A 222 -13.31 7.91 -9.23
C GLY A 222 -12.92 9.12 -10.08
N PHE A 223 -13.16 10.30 -9.50
CA PHE A 223 -13.08 11.58 -10.16
C PHE A 223 -11.67 11.92 -10.64
N HIS A 224 -10.63 11.62 -9.85
CA HIS A 224 -9.24 11.92 -10.21
C HIS A 224 -8.69 11.00 -11.32
N ALA A 225 -9.39 9.90 -11.64
CA ALA A 225 -9.15 9.09 -12.84
C ALA A 225 -9.98 9.53 -14.06
N GLY A 226 -10.68 10.66 -13.99
CA GLY A 226 -11.51 11.15 -15.08
C GLY A 226 -12.83 10.39 -15.25
N ARG A 227 -13.30 9.69 -14.21
CA ARG A 227 -14.64 9.08 -14.19
C ARG A 227 -15.64 10.11 -13.66
N PHE A 228 -16.40 10.69 -14.59
CA PHE A 228 -17.37 11.73 -14.30
C PHE A 228 -18.80 11.19 -14.37
N SER A 229 -19.72 11.78 -13.62
CA SER A 229 -21.15 11.46 -13.74
C SER A 229 -21.76 12.12 -14.97
N PHE A 230 -22.94 11.68 -15.38
CA PHE A 230 -23.70 12.34 -16.46
C PHE A 230 -23.95 13.83 -16.16
N ARG A 231 -24.17 14.17 -14.89
CA ARG A 231 -24.36 15.57 -14.46
C ARG A 231 -23.11 16.40 -14.73
N ASP A 232 -21.92 15.87 -14.46
CA ASP A 232 -20.65 16.59 -14.67
C ASP A 232 -20.39 16.84 -16.18
N HIS A 233 -20.86 15.96 -17.05
CA HIS A 233 -20.82 16.15 -18.50
C HIS A 233 -21.82 17.18 -19.04
N ILE A 234 -22.77 17.64 -18.23
CA ILE A 234 -23.72 18.70 -18.59
C ILE A 234 -23.40 19.99 -17.84
N PHE A 235 -22.93 19.90 -16.60
CA PHE A 235 -22.74 21.01 -15.66
C PHE A 235 -21.31 20.98 -15.11
N PRO A 236 -20.31 21.46 -15.87
CA PRO A 236 -18.89 21.31 -15.55
C PRO A 236 -18.38 22.35 -14.55
N LEU A 237 -19.09 23.48 -14.42
CA LEU A 237 -18.82 24.54 -13.45
C LEU A 237 -19.84 24.37 -12.33
N GLN A 238 -19.38 24.07 -11.11
CA GLN A 238 -20.17 23.79 -9.89
C GLN A 238 -21.41 24.71 -9.73
N GLY A 239 -22.49 24.38 -10.43
CA GLY A 239 -23.63 25.26 -10.68
C GLY A 239 -24.66 24.59 -11.60
N ASN A 240 -25.79 25.25 -11.84
CA ASN A 240 -26.94 24.70 -12.59
C ASN A 240 -27.05 25.21 -14.04
N ILE A 241 -25.96 25.74 -14.61
CA ILE A 241 -25.96 26.22 -16.00
C ILE A 241 -25.50 25.08 -16.92
N PRO A 242 -26.38 24.52 -17.79
CA PRO A 242 -26.01 23.43 -18.67
C PRO A 242 -25.12 23.95 -19.81
N LEU A 243 -23.95 23.35 -19.97
CA LEU A 243 -22.97 23.63 -21.02
C LEU A 243 -22.59 22.35 -21.79
N PRO A 244 -23.55 21.66 -22.44
CA PRO A 244 -23.26 20.45 -23.19
C PRO A 244 -22.22 20.71 -24.28
N GLY A 245 -21.30 19.75 -24.50
CA GLY A 245 -20.19 19.89 -25.45
C GLY A 245 -18.92 20.51 -24.84
N ILE A 246 -19.00 21.70 -24.24
CA ILE A 246 -17.87 22.33 -23.53
C ILE A 246 -17.54 21.55 -22.25
N ALA A 247 -18.56 21.12 -21.53
CA ALA A 247 -18.45 20.26 -20.36
C ALA A 247 -17.77 18.92 -20.67
N SER A 248 -18.19 18.27 -21.76
CA SER A 248 -17.58 17.04 -22.25
C SER A 248 -16.12 17.26 -22.67
N LEU A 249 -15.80 18.40 -23.29
CA LEU A 249 -14.43 18.75 -23.65
C LEU A 249 -13.56 19.02 -22.41
N ILE A 250 -14.06 19.71 -21.38
CA ILE A 250 -13.34 19.94 -20.12
C ILE A 250 -13.11 18.62 -19.37
N ALA A 251 -14.13 17.77 -19.28
CA ALA A 251 -14.03 16.42 -18.73
C ALA A 251 -12.99 15.60 -19.51
N GLN A 252 -12.99 15.67 -20.83
CA GLN A 252 -12.03 14.98 -21.70
C GLN A 252 -10.61 15.54 -21.52
N ILE A 253 -10.42 16.86 -21.48
CA ILE A 253 -9.14 17.51 -21.20
C ILE A 253 -8.62 17.16 -19.80
N ARG A 254 -9.47 17.07 -18.78
CA ARG A 254 -9.04 16.63 -17.45
C ARG A 254 -8.67 15.15 -17.44
N SER A 255 -9.49 14.29 -18.05
CA SER A 255 -9.21 12.85 -18.13
C SER A 255 -7.95 12.51 -18.92
N GLN A 256 -7.61 13.29 -19.97
CA GLN A 256 -6.48 13.01 -20.86
C GLN A 256 -5.27 13.93 -20.64
N GLY A 257 -5.50 15.16 -20.19
CA GLY A 257 -4.48 16.20 -20.03
C GLY A 257 -3.96 16.38 -18.60
N ALA A 258 -4.63 15.79 -17.59
CA ALA A 258 -4.18 15.72 -16.20
C ALA A 258 -3.61 17.05 -15.65
N THR A 259 -4.38 18.11 -15.84
CA THR A 259 -4.00 19.50 -15.54
C THR A 259 -3.71 19.75 -14.05
N SER A 260 -4.27 18.94 -13.15
CA SER A 260 -3.93 18.96 -11.73
C SER A 260 -2.85 17.93 -11.43
N LYS A 261 -1.92 18.27 -10.52
CA LYS A 261 -0.98 17.28 -9.95
C LYS A 261 -1.70 16.11 -9.24
N GLN A 262 -2.95 16.33 -8.82
CA GLN A 262 -3.77 15.33 -8.14
C GLN A 262 -4.52 14.39 -9.10
N ASP A 263 -4.49 14.66 -10.41
CA ASP A 263 -5.14 13.79 -11.40
C ASP A 263 -4.24 12.58 -11.67
N ARG A 264 -4.82 11.37 -11.70
CA ARG A 264 -4.08 10.09 -11.76
C ARG A 264 -3.13 9.97 -12.95
N PHE A 265 -3.47 10.60 -14.08
CA PHE A 265 -2.68 10.59 -15.31
C PHE A 265 -1.65 11.75 -15.39
N ASN A 266 -1.52 12.55 -14.33
CA ASN A 266 -0.48 13.57 -14.25
C ASN A 266 0.89 12.90 -14.31
N LYS A 267 1.88 13.54 -14.94
CA LYS A 267 3.22 12.96 -15.10
C LYS A 267 3.80 12.45 -13.78
N ARG A 268 3.84 13.27 -12.73
CA ARG A 268 4.47 12.89 -11.44
C ARG A 268 3.67 11.85 -10.68
N TYR A 269 2.34 11.94 -10.73
CA TYR A 269 1.48 10.95 -10.09
C TYR A 269 1.55 9.61 -10.83
N ASN A 270 1.56 9.61 -12.16
CA ASN A 270 1.72 8.40 -12.93
C ASN A 270 3.09 7.75 -12.71
N GLU A 271 4.17 8.54 -12.59
CA GLU A 271 5.50 8.05 -12.21
C GLU A 271 5.48 7.38 -10.82
N LEU A 272 4.89 8.03 -9.81
CA LEU A 272 4.72 7.48 -8.47
C LEU A 272 3.96 6.15 -8.51
N ALA A 273 2.76 6.17 -9.06
CA ALA A 273 1.85 5.04 -9.05
C ALA A 273 2.41 3.85 -9.84
N THR A 274 3.08 4.10 -10.98
CA THR A 274 3.75 3.05 -11.75
C THR A 274 4.94 2.47 -10.98
N GLY A 275 5.78 3.32 -10.38
CA GLY A 275 6.93 2.86 -9.59
C GLY A 275 6.52 2.05 -8.35
N LEU A 276 5.47 2.47 -7.64
CA LEU A 276 4.94 1.73 -6.50
C LEU A 276 4.26 0.43 -6.92
N ARG A 277 3.46 0.44 -8.00
CA ARG A 277 2.87 -0.78 -8.59
C ARG A 277 3.94 -1.81 -8.90
N ASP A 278 5.06 -1.38 -9.49
CA ASP A 278 6.23 -2.20 -9.79
C ASP A 278 6.90 -2.81 -8.54
N ILE A 279 6.87 -2.09 -7.41
CA ILE A 279 7.45 -2.54 -6.14
C ILE A 279 6.49 -3.50 -5.42
N PHE A 280 5.18 -3.27 -5.51
CA PHE A 280 4.15 -4.07 -4.85
C PHE A 280 3.72 -5.30 -5.66
N ASN A 281 4.21 -5.44 -6.89
CA ASN A 281 3.99 -6.62 -7.74
C ASN A 281 4.84 -7.82 -7.26
N GLU A 282 4.56 -8.30 -6.05
CA GLU A 282 5.25 -9.39 -5.37
C GLU A 282 4.19 -10.44 -4.95
N PRO A 283 3.98 -11.52 -5.72
CA PRO A 283 2.86 -12.46 -5.52
C PRO A 283 2.91 -13.24 -4.21
N ASP A 284 4.08 -13.37 -3.60
CA ASP A 284 4.26 -14.06 -2.33
C ASP A 284 4.09 -13.14 -1.11
N HIS A 285 3.89 -11.82 -1.33
CA HIS A 285 3.76 -10.85 -0.25
C HIS A 285 2.28 -10.45 -0.01
N ARG A 286 1.92 -10.27 1.26
CA ARG A 286 0.58 -9.83 1.66
C ARG A 286 0.55 -8.31 1.76
N ILE A 287 0.34 -7.63 0.63
CA ILE A 287 0.36 -6.16 0.55
C ILE A 287 -1.07 -5.60 0.42
N LEU A 288 -1.48 -4.79 1.40
CA LEU A 288 -2.72 -4.03 1.37
C LEU A 288 -2.40 -2.54 1.32
N LEU A 289 -2.78 -1.87 0.23
CA LEU A 289 -2.67 -0.43 0.07
C LEU A 289 -3.99 0.25 0.49
N VAL A 290 -3.91 1.25 1.37
CA VAL A 290 -5.05 2.04 1.84
C VAL A 290 -4.84 3.52 1.48
N SER A 291 -5.88 4.14 0.92
CA SER A 291 -5.84 5.52 0.41
C SER A 291 -7.10 6.32 0.71
N GLY A 292 -7.03 7.64 0.52
CA GLY A 292 -8.12 8.55 0.93
C GLY A 292 -8.40 9.73 0.00
N LEU A 293 -7.65 9.93 -1.10
CA LEU A 293 -7.84 11.08 -2.00
C LEU A 293 -9.25 11.15 -2.60
N GLU A 294 -9.76 10.04 -3.13
CA GLU A 294 -11.09 10.03 -3.76
C GLU A 294 -12.19 10.20 -2.71
N GLU A 295 -13.16 11.06 -3.00
CA GLU A 295 -14.31 11.36 -2.14
C GLU A 295 -15.39 10.27 -2.18
N ASN A 296 -14.98 9.00 -2.06
CA ASN A 296 -15.82 7.81 -2.14
C ASN A 296 -15.11 6.60 -1.50
N LEU A 297 -15.78 5.45 -1.49
CA LEU A 297 -15.25 4.18 -1.02
C LEU A 297 -15.06 3.20 -2.18
N GLN A 298 -13.93 2.50 -2.22
CA GLN A 298 -13.63 1.49 -3.26
C GLN A 298 -12.84 0.31 -2.67
N TYR A 299 -13.13 -0.90 -3.14
CA TYR A 299 -12.26 -2.07 -3.00
C TYR A 299 -11.84 -2.53 -4.40
N ILE A 300 -10.53 -2.52 -4.65
CA ILE A 300 -9.93 -2.79 -5.95
C ILE A 300 -8.93 -3.92 -5.83
N GLU A 301 -9.03 -4.87 -6.75
CA GLU A 301 -8.08 -5.95 -6.90
C GLU A 301 -7.48 -5.93 -8.29
N GLN A 302 -6.19 -5.61 -8.35
CA GLN A 302 -5.41 -5.64 -9.57
C GLN A 302 -3.95 -5.90 -9.23
N ASP A 303 -3.32 -6.84 -9.97
CA ASP A 303 -2.02 -7.42 -9.62
C ASP A 303 -2.08 -8.14 -8.24
N PRO A 304 -0.97 -8.61 -7.63
CA PRO A 304 -1.04 -9.45 -6.44
C PRO A 304 -1.36 -8.70 -5.14
N PHE A 305 -1.29 -7.37 -5.13
CA PHE A 305 -1.64 -6.55 -3.97
C PHE A 305 -3.12 -6.15 -4.01
N LYS A 306 -3.66 -5.80 -2.83
CA LYS A 306 -5.06 -5.39 -2.66
C LYS A 306 -5.12 -3.90 -2.36
N GLN A 307 -6.18 -3.20 -2.78
CA GLN A 307 -6.29 -1.76 -2.54
C GLN A 307 -7.68 -1.35 -2.01
N ILE A 308 -7.68 -0.51 -0.98
CA ILE A 308 -8.85 0.16 -0.42
C ILE A 308 -8.71 1.66 -0.67
N VAL A 309 -9.81 2.30 -1.10
CA VAL A 309 -9.96 3.75 -1.04
C VAL A 309 -11.08 4.07 -0.05
N SER A 310 -10.79 4.90 0.95
CA SER A 310 -11.70 5.22 2.05
C SER A 310 -11.76 6.74 2.27
N GLY A 311 -12.21 7.51 1.29
CA GLY A 311 -12.22 8.98 1.36
C GLY A 311 -13.60 9.62 1.43
N GLY A 312 -14.63 8.88 1.86
CA GLY A 312 -16.01 9.37 2.01
C GLY A 312 -16.29 10.15 3.32
N GLY A 313 -15.28 10.78 3.91
CA GLY A 313 -15.34 11.36 5.26
C GLY A 313 -16.01 12.74 5.38
N SER A 314 -16.28 13.44 4.27
CA SER A 314 -16.93 14.76 4.25
C SER A 314 -17.71 14.95 2.94
N GLU A 315 -17.21 15.73 1.98
CA GLU A 315 -17.84 15.80 0.65
C GLU A 315 -17.70 14.48 -0.11
N THR A 316 -18.65 14.19 -1.00
CA THR A 316 -18.70 12.91 -1.75
C THR A 316 -18.88 13.10 -3.24
N LYS A 317 -18.13 12.32 -4.02
CA LYS A 317 -18.20 12.28 -5.48
C LYS A 317 -18.67 10.91 -6.00
N PRO A 318 -19.37 10.90 -7.14
CA PRO A 318 -19.73 9.66 -7.83
C PRO A 318 -18.51 8.80 -8.15
N VAL A 319 -18.70 7.49 -8.18
CA VAL A 319 -17.67 6.49 -8.47
C VAL A 319 -18.23 5.39 -9.37
N GLY A 320 -17.37 4.77 -10.17
CA GLY A 320 -17.70 3.53 -10.88
C GLY A 320 -16.90 2.35 -10.33
N ILE A 321 -17.26 1.13 -10.72
CA ILE A 321 -16.56 -0.08 -10.28
C ILE A 321 -15.39 -0.47 -11.20
N SER A 322 -15.56 -0.37 -12.53
CA SER A 322 -14.59 -0.84 -13.56
C SER A 322 -14.18 -2.31 -13.41
N ASP A 323 -13.43 -2.86 -14.38
CA ASP A 323 -13.09 -4.30 -14.41
C ASP A 323 -12.24 -4.79 -13.22
N ASN A 324 -11.50 -3.89 -12.57
CA ASN A 324 -10.65 -4.21 -11.41
C ASN A 324 -11.33 -3.99 -10.05
N GLY A 325 -12.49 -3.34 -10.00
CA GLY A 325 -13.21 -3.10 -8.76
C GLY A 325 -14.12 -4.25 -8.38
N ILE A 326 -14.15 -4.59 -7.09
CA ILE A 326 -15.11 -5.54 -6.52
C ILE A 326 -16.25 -4.80 -5.80
N PHE A 327 -15.96 -3.64 -5.22
CA PHE A 327 -16.93 -2.79 -4.57
C PHE A 327 -16.63 -1.32 -4.82
N SER A 328 -17.68 -0.51 -5.00
CA SER A 328 -17.59 0.95 -4.91
C SER A 328 -18.85 1.58 -4.34
N TYR A 329 -18.70 2.69 -3.63
CA TYR A 329 -19.79 3.46 -3.06
C TYR A 329 -19.46 4.96 -3.05
N GLY A 330 -20.28 5.77 -3.73
CA GLY A 330 -20.06 7.22 -3.89
C GLY A 330 -20.74 8.10 -2.84
N GLY A 331 -20.89 7.60 -1.61
CA GLY A 331 -21.52 8.30 -0.49
C GLY A 331 -20.69 8.32 0.79
N ASN A 332 -21.22 8.93 1.85
CA ASN A 332 -20.48 9.16 3.10
C ASN A 332 -20.24 7.86 3.86
N GLY A 333 -19.01 7.69 4.34
CA GLY A 333 -18.60 6.46 5.01
C GLY A 333 -17.11 6.34 5.25
N PHE A 334 -16.73 5.22 5.84
CA PHE A 334 -15.35 4.89 6.20
C PHE A 334 -15.15 3.37 6.15
N THR A 335 -13.92 2.92 6.36
CA THR A 335 -13.56 1.50 6.23
C THR A 335 -12.83 1.02 7.48
N SER A 336 -13.06 -0.23 7.89
CA SER A 336 -12.18 -0.93 8.83
C SER A 336 -11.44 -2.06 8.12
N VAL A 337 -10.25 -2.39 8.65
CA VAL A 337 -9.50 -3.59 8.32
C VAL A 337 -9.24 -4.34 9.62
N ASP A 338 -9.73 -5.57 9.71
CA ASP A 338 -9.56 -6.45 10.86
C ASP A 338 -8.56 -7.54 10.52
N VAL A 339 -7.57 -7.73 11.40
CA VAL A 339 -6.61 -8.82 11.34
C VAL A 339 -6.96 -9.81 12.45
N LEU A 340 -7.08 -11.09 12.11
CA LEU A 340 -7.42 -12.15 13.06
C LEU A 340 -6.16 -12.79 13.63
N GLU A 341 -6.30 -13.56 14.71
CA GLU A 341 -5.21 -14.29 15.37
C GLU A 341 -4.53 -15.34 14.47
N ASP A 342 -5.22 -15.86 13.46
CA ASP A 342 -4.64 -16.76 12.45
C ASP A 342 -3.96 -16.02 11.29
N GLY A 343 -3.91 -14.69 11.39
CA GLY A 343 -3.34 -13.78 10.42
C GLY A 343 -4.25 -13.47 9.24
N SER A 344 -5.45 -14.06 9.10
CA SER A 344 -6.40 -13.69 8.04
C SER A 344 -6.83 -12.22 8.17
N VAL A 345 -7.14 -11.58 7.03
CA VAL A 345 -7.41 -10.15 6.97
C VAL A 345 -8.74 -9.89 6.28
N TRP A 346 -9.55 -9.05 6.90
CA TRP A 346 -10.89 -8.70 6.46
C TRP A 346 -11.07 -7.20 6.39
N THR A 347 -11.98 -6.74 5.54
CA THR A 347 -12.42 -5.34 5.53
C THR A 347 -13.92 -5.22 5.64
N SER A 348 -14.37 -4.15 6.30
CA SER A 348 -15.76 -3.74 6.34
C SER A 348 -15.88 -2.28 5.90
N PHE A 349 -16.73 -2.01 4.92
CA PHE A 349 -17.07 -0.66 4.48
C PHE A 349 -18.39 -0.23 5.14
N TYR A 350 -18.39 0.94 5.76
CA TYR A 350 -19.52 1.50 6.48
C TYR A 350 -20.06 2.70 5.75
N LYS A 351 -21.39 2.81 5.64
CA LYS A 351 -22.05 4.09 5.35
C LYS A 351 -22.59 4.73 6.62
N ILE A 352 -22.78 6.04 6.54
CA ILE A 352 -23.60 6.78 7.51
C ILE A 352 -25.08 6.59 7.11
N SER A 353 -25.85 5.92 7.96
CA SER A 353 -27.28 5.68 7.75
C SER A 353 -28.11 6.95 7.98
N ALA A 354 -29.36 6.97 7.50
CA ALA A 354 -30.29 8.06 7.78
C ALA A 354 -30.61 8.25 9.28
N ASN A 355 -30.36 7.23 10.10
CA ASN A 355 -30.54 7.27 11.55
C ASN A 355 -29.24 7.68 12.28
N ASN A 356 -28.24 8.18 11.58
CA ASN A 356 -26.93 8.55 12.13
C ASN A 356 -26.25 7.38 12.85
N THR A 357 -26.25 6.21 12.22
CA THR A 357 -25.52 5.02 12.67
C THR A 357 -24.64 4.47 11.56
N ALA A 358 -23.61 3.69 11.92
CA ALA A 358 -22.81 2.97 10.95
C ALA A 358 -23.58 1.74 10.47
N GLU A 359 -23.72 1.59 9.16
CA GLU A 359 -24.29 0.39 8.52
C GLU A 359 -23.22 -0.22 7.61
N ILE A 360 -22.95 -1.52 7.77
CA ILE A 360 -22.01 -2.23 6.91
C ILE A 360 -22.64 -2.40 5.53
N LEU A 361 -21.97 -1.87 4.51
CA LEU A 361 -22.35 -2.01 3.11
C LEU A 361 -21.73 -3.21 2.43
N PHE A 362 -20.48 -3.48 2.78
CA PHE A 362 -19.69 -4.51 2.13
C PHE A 362 -18.67 -5.04 3.13
N LYS A 363 -18.53 -6.36 3.17
CA LYS A 363 -17.55 -7.08 3.97
C LYS A 363 -16.86 -8.08 3.08
N HIS A 364 -15.52 -8.14 3.15
CA HIS A 364 -14.72 -8.98 2.26
C HIS A 364 -13.48 -9.50 2.94
N LYS A 365 -13.11 -10.76 2.65
CA LYS A 365 -11.82 -11.32 3.07
C LYS A 365 -10.75 -10.91 2.07
N ILE A 366 -9.73 -10.21 2.56
CA ILE A 366 -8.62 -9.72 1.75
C ILE A 366 -7.55 -10.79 1.59
N PHE A 367 -7.23 -11.47 2.70
CA PHE A 367 -6.21 -12.52 2.73
C PHE A 367 -6.66 -13.66 3.62
N ASP A 368 -6.41 -14.89 3.17
CA ASP A 368 -6.60 -16.10 3.97
C ASP A 368 -5.65 -16.15 5.18
N ALA A 369 -5.93 -17.10 6.08
CA ALA A 369 -5.10 -17.40 7.22
C ALA A 369 -3.68 -17.79 6.79
N VAL A 370 -2.68 -17.41 7.61
CA VAL A 370 -1.29 -17.75 7.34
C VAL A 370 -1.11 -19.26 7.51
N GLN A 371 -0.71 -19.93 6.43
CA GLN A 371 -0.46 -21.37 6.47
C GLN A 371 0.80 -21.64 7.29
N LYS A 372 0.67 -22.46 8.34
CA LYS A 372 1.81 -22.93 9.12
C LYS A 372 2.59 -23.97 8.31
N PRO A 373 3.93 -23.90 8.25
CA PRO A 373 4.73 -24.89 7.53
C PRO A 373 4.54 -26.28 8.15
N VAL A 374 4.46 -27.31 7.31
CA VAL A 374 4.42 -28.72 7.76
C VAL A 374 5.83 -29.12 8.18
N LEU A 375 6.06 -29.20 9.49
CA LEU A 375 7.38 -29.51 10.06
C LEU A 375 7.66 -31.01 10.16
N ASP A 376 6.64 -31.86 10.04
CA ASP A 376 6.72 -33.32 10.25
C ASP A 376 7.73 -34.04 9.34
N SER A 377 8.12 -33.40 8.23
CA SER A 377 9.10 -33.94 7.27
C SER A 377 10.56 -33.55 7.58
N ILE A 378 10.80 -32.68 8.55
CA ILE A 378 12.13 -32.20 8.91
C ILE A 378 12.76 -33.19 9.89
N PRO A 379 13.98 -33.69 9.65
CA PRO A 379 14.63 -34.62 10.56
C PRO A 379 15.06 -33.91 11.86
N ASP A 380 14.78 -34.54 13.00
CA ASP A 380 15.19 -34.05 14.34
C ASP A 380 16.65 -34.39 14.68
N THR A 381 17.29 -35.22 13.86
CA THR A 381 18.67 -35.66 14.06
C THR A 381 19.50 -35.32 12.83
N PHE A 382 20.65 -34.67 13.08
CA PHE A 382 21.57 -34.25 12.04
C PHE A 382 22.92 -34.95 12.21
N PRO A 383 23.61 -35.31 11.11
CA PRO A 383 24.95 -35.86 11.20
C PRO A 383 25.91 -34.84 11.82
N LYS A 384 26.95 -35.29 12.51
CA LYS A 384 27.95 -34.40 13.15
C LYS A 384 28.72 -33.53 12.15
N TYR A 385 28.87 -34.03 10.93
CA TYR A 385 29.54 -33.34 9.84
C TYR A 385 28.70 -33.45 8.57
N VAL A 386 28.72 -32.39 7.78
CA VAL A 386 28.18 -32.34 6.42
C VAL A 386 29.30 -32.00 5.46
N GLU A 387 29.23 -32.57 4.26
CA GLU A 387 30.17 -32.31 3.19
C GLU A 387 29.40 -31.76 1.99
N ALA A 388 29.76 -30.56 1.55
CA ALA A 388 29.07 -29.86 0.47
C ALA A 388 30.05 -28.96 -0.30
N SER A 389 29.76 -28.70 -1.56
CA SER A 389 30.43 -27.69 -2.39
C SER A 389 29.51 -26.48 -2.60
N VAL A 390 30.02 -25.38 -3.15
CA VAL A 390 29.20 -24.19 -3.44
C VAL A 390 28.27 -24.45 -4.63
N TYR A 391 28.78 -25.18 -5.63
CA TYR A 391 28.03 -25.66 -6.79
C TYR A 391 28.28 -27.14 -6.99
N GLU A 392 27.29 -27.84 -7.55
CA GLU A 392 27.41 -29.25 -7.92
C GLU A 392 28.49 -29.45 -9.00
N GLU A 393 29.05 -30.64 -9.05
CA GLU A 393 30.18 -30.99 -9.93
C GLU A 393 29.84 -30.74 -11.41
N GLU A 394 28.62 -31.08 -11.84
CA GLU A 394 28.17 -30.88 -13.22
C GLU A 394 28.07 -29.39 -13.61
N ALA A 395 27.88 -28.50 -12.63
CA ALA A 395 27.83 -27.06 -12.86
C ALA A 395 29.23 -26.49 -13.10
N VAL A 396 30.25 -27.01 -12.42
CA VAL A 396 31.64 -26.53 -12.50
C VAL A 396 32.47 -27.22 -13.58
N GLU A 397 32.13 -28.46 -13.93
CA GLU A 397 32.78 -29.18 -15.02
C GLU A 397 32.36 -28.61 -16.38
N LYS A 398 33.36 -28.24 -17.18
CA LYS A 398 33.19 -27.66 -18.52
C LYS A 398 34.28 -28.21 -19.44
N THR A 399 33.94 -28.32 -20.72
CA THR A 399 34.87 -28.79 -21.76
C THR A 399 36.02 -27.81 -21.95
N ASP A 400 37.15 -28.28 -22.47
CA ASP A 400 38.31 -27.43 -22.71
C ASP A 400 38.04 -26.35 -23.75
N PHE A 401 37.17 -26.63 -24.74
CA PHE A 401 36.67 -25.62 -25.65
C PHE A 401 35.94 -24.49 -24.92
N PHE A 402 35.04 -24.82 -23.98
CA PHE A 402 34.31 -23.83 -23.18
C PHE A 402 35.28 -23.01 -22.31
N LYS A 403 36.24 -23.68 -21.66
CA LYS A 403 37.28 -23.04 -20.84
C LYS A 403 38.23 -22.18 -21.67
N SER A 404 38.47 -22.52 -22.93
CA SER A 404 39.31 -21.72 -23.85
C SER A 404 38.60 -20.43 -24.27
N PHE A 405 37.28 -20.48 -24.47
CA PHE A 405 36.53 -19.30 -24.91
C PHE A 405 36.14 -18.39 -23.73
N TRP A 406 35.68 -18.97 -22.62
CA TRP A 406 35.20 -18.22 -21.47
C TRP A 406 36.24 -18.10 -20.35
N GLY A 407 37.35 -18.83 -20.36
CA GLY A 407 38.34 -18.84 -19.27
C GLY A 407 38.04 -19.85 -18.16
N GLN A 408 38.99 -20.04 -17.24
CA GLN A 408 38.96 -21.09 -16.19
C GLN A 408 38.10 -20.75 -14.96
N HIS A 409 37.97 -19.47 -14.60
CA HIS A 409 37.07 -18.94 -13.56
C HIS A 409 37.05 -19.64 -12.19
N TYR A 410 38.19 -20.17 -11.72
CA TYR A 410 38.29 -20.85 -10.42
C TYR A 410 37.23 -21.93 -10.15
N ARG A 411 36.67 -22.54 -11.21
CA ARG A 411 35.53 -23.48 -11.10
C ARG A 411 35.83 -24.66 -10.17
N HIS A 412 37.08 -25.13 -10.19
CA HIS A 412 37.54 -26.17 -9.27
C HIS A 412 37.32 -25.79 -7.80
N VAL A 413 37.62 -24.54 -7.40
CA VAL A 413 37.44 -24.06 -6.01
C VAL A 413 35.98 -24.11 -5.61
N TYR A 414 35.08 -23.74 -6.52
CA TYR A 414 33.63 -23.71 -6.27
C TYR A 414 32.99 -25.11 -6.24
N GLY A 415 33.63 -26.10 -6.86
CA GLY A 415 33.24 -27.51 -6.82
C GLY A 415 33.88 -28.33 -5.71
N THR A 416 34.95 -27.82 -5.08
CA THR A 416 35.62 -28.53 -3.98
C THR A 416 34.65 -28.75 -2.82
N LYS A 417 34.44 -30.01 -2.46
CA LYS A 417 33.65 -30.40 -1.29
C LYS A 417 34.39 -30.03 -0.01
N VAL A 418 33.69 -29.35 0.89
CA VAL A 418 34.22 -28.95 2.20
C VAL A 418 33.45 -29.69 3.28
N LYS A 419 34.18 -30.46 4.09
CA LYS A 419 33.62 -31.11 5.27
C LYS A 419 33.60 -30.13 6.45
N ALA A 420 32.42 -29.77 6.91
CA ALA A 420 32.20 -28.85 8.03
C ALA A 420 31.37 -29.50 9.14
N ARG A 421 31.47 -29.00 10.37
CA ARG A 421 30.57 -29.40 11.45
C ARG A 421 29.17 -28.89 11.18
N THR A 422 28.18 -29.73 11.43
CA THR A 422 26.78 -29.30 11.34
C THR A 422 26.46 -28.33 12.47
N ALA A 423 25.83 -27.22 12.12
CA ALA A 423 25.41 -26.18 13.05
C ALA A 423 23.88 -26.16 13.12
N VAL A 424 23.33 -26.41 14.31
CA VAL A 424 21.89 -26.34 14.59
C VAL A 424 21.62 -25.00 15.25
N LEU A 425 20.78 -24.16 14.66
CA LEU A 425 20.57 -22.77 15.11
C LEU A 425 20.13 -22.69 16.57
N ASP A 426 19.29 -23.62 17.02
CA ASP A 426 18.77 -23.70 18.39
C ASP A 426 19.84 -23.89 19.46
N THR A 427 21.01 -24.41 19.09
CA THR A 427 22.13 -24.67 20.01
C THR A 427 23.38 -23.86 19.69
N LEU A 428 23.54 -23.41 18.45
CA LEU A 428 24.68 -22.63 18.01
C LEU A 428 24.73 -21.31 18.81
N TYR A 429 25.90 -20.99 19.37
CA TYR A 429 26.09 -19.82 20.23
C TYR A 429 25.10 -19.69 21.42
N GLY A 430 24.59 -20.82 21.94
CA GLY A 430 23.61 -20.83 23.04
C GLY A 430 22.15 -20.68 22.61
N GLY A 431 21.91 -20.75 21.30
CA GLY A 431 20.62 -20.57 20.65
C GLY A 431 20.57 -19.24 19.92
N LEU A 432 20.37 -19.32 18.61
CA LEU A 432 20.19 -18.18 17.72
C LEU A 432 18.70 -17.98 17.44
N GLU A 433 18.25 -16.75 17.62
CA GLU A 433 16.94 -16.31 17.20
C GLU A 433 17.00 -15.73 15.79
N ILE A 434 16.04 -16.12 14.95
CA ILE A 434 15.92 -15.60 13.59
C ILE A 434 15.17 -14.27 13.65
N VAL A 435 15.85 -13.18 13.31
CA VAL A 435 15.24 -11.84 13.31
C VAL A 435 14.50 -11.59 12.00
N ARG A 436 15.17 -11.81 10.87
CA ARG A 436 14.57 -11.59 9.54
C ARG A 436 15.33 -12.26 8.41
N PRO A 437 14.64 -12.62 7.31
CA PRO A 437 15.32 -12.91 6.05
C PRO A 437 16.06 -11.67 5.54
N GLY A 438 17.06 -11.89 4.71
CA GLY A 438 17.77 -10.82 4.02
C GLY A 438 18.45 -11.31 2.75
N GLY A 439 19.26 -10.43 2.18
CA GLY A 439 20.05 -10.72 1.01
C GLY A 439 19.56 -9.96 -0.22
N GLY A 440 20.49 -9.58 -1.08
CA GLY A 440 20.23 -8.75 -2.26
C GLY A 440 19.79 -9.58 -3.47
N ASN A 441 19.90 -8.99 -4.66
CA ASN A 441 19.43 -9.57 -5.92
C ASN A 441 20.02 -10.96 -6.26
N GLN A 442 21.12 -11.39 -5.65
CA GLN A 442 21.78 -12.67 -5.96
C GLN A 442 21.99 -13.58 -4.75
N THR A 443 21.66 -13.12 -3.54
CA THR A 443 22.14 -13.75 -2.31
C THR A 443 20.99 -13.95 -1.35
N ARG A 444 20.93 -15.13 -0.73
CA ARG A 444 20.04 -15.40 0.41
C ARG A 444 20.84 -15.22 1.69
N SER A 445 20.31 -14.47 2.64
CA SER A 445 20.89 -14.38 3.99
C SER A 445 19.81 -14.38 5.07
N LEU A 446 20.24 -14.61 6.29
CA LEU A 446 19.41 -14.59 7.49
C LEU A 446 20.13 -13.75 8.53
N ARG A 447 19.43 -12.75 9.10
CA ARG A 447 19.93 -12.02 10.26
C ARG A 447 19.50 -12.78 11.51
N VAL A 448 20.46 -13.09 12.36
CA VAL A 448 20.25 -13.87 13.57
C VAL A 448 20.88 -13.16 14.76
N VAL A 449 20.29 -13.36 15.93
CA VAL A 449 20.73 -12.74 17.19
C VAL A 449 20.93 -13.81 18.25
N THR A 450 22.01 -13.69 19.01
CA THR A 450 22.24 -14.53 20.19
C THR A 450 21.47 -14.01 21.39
N LYS A 451 21.26 -14.84 22.42
CA LYS A 451 20.59 -14.42 23.67
C LYS A 451 21.27 -13.24 24.38
N ASP A 452 22.57 -13.03 24.18
CA ASP A 452 23.33 -11.88 24.70
C ASP A 452 23.30 -10.64 23.76
N GLY A 453 22.45 -10.64 22.73
CA GLY A 453 22.19 -9.50 21.86
C GLY A 453 23.18 -9.29 20.72
N LYS A 454 24.11 -10.24 20.47
CA LYS A 454 25.05 -10.12 19.34
C LYS A 454 24.38 -10.52 18.04
N GLU A 455 24.52 -9.68 17.04
CA GLU A 455 23.95 -9.94 15.72
C GLU A 455 24.94 -10.58 14.75
N TYR A 456 24.45 -11.52 13.94
CA TYR A 456 25.19 -12.16 12.87
C TYR A 456 24.38 -12.19 11.58
N ASN A 457 25.09 -12.29 10.44
CA ASN A 457 24.48 -12.51 9.13
C ASN A 457 24.94 -13.86 8.59
N LEU A 458 24.02 -14.83 8.52
CA LEU A 458 24.24 -16.10 7.85
C LEU A 458 23.96 -15.90 6.36
N ARG A 459 24.92 -16.24 5.49
CA ARG A 459 24.82 -15.97 4.05
C ARG A 459 25.10 -17.22 3.24
N ALA A 460 24.19 -17.53 2.31
CA ALA A 460 24.43 -18.57 1.33
C ALA A 460 25.61 -18.19 0.42
N LEU A 461 26.57 -19.12 0.27
CA LEU A 461 27.71 -18.95 -0.62
C LEU A 461 27.29 -19.04 -2.09
N LYS A 462 26.37 -19.97 -2.41
CA LYS A 462 25.80 -20.11 -3.73
C LYS A 462 25.03 -18.84 -4.11
N LYS A 463 25.34 -18.27 -5.27
CA LYS A 463 24.61 -17.14 -5.85
C LYS A 463 23.53 -17.66 -6.77
N SER A 464 22.36 -17.04 -6.75
CA SER A 464 21.28 -17.39 -7.66
C SER A 464 21.29 -16.44 -8.85
N ALA A 465 21.78 -16.93 -10.00
CA ALA A 465 21.70 -16.21 -11.26
C ALA A 465 20.25 -16.04 -11.73
N VAL A 466 19.39 -17.01 -11.41
CA VAL A 466 17.94 -16.95 -11.64
C VAL A 466 17.34 -15.79 -10.84
N GLN A 467 17.60 -15.72 -9.53
CA GLN A 467 17.15 -14.63 -8.67
C GLN A 467 17.67 -13.28 -9.17
N PHE A 468 18.91 -13.24 -9.67
CA PHE A 468 19.47 -12.01 -10.26
C PHE A 468 18.64 -11.54 -11.45
N LEU A 469 18.39 -12.42 -12.41
CA LEU A 469 17.67 -12.09 -13.63
C LEU A 469 16.19 -11.77 -13.35
N GLU A 470 15.54 -12.49 -12.45
CA GLU A 470 14.18 -12.17 -11.97
C GLU A 470 14.12 -10.78 -11.33
N ASN A 471 15.12 -10.43 -10.50
CA ASN A 471 15.14 -9.15 -9.79
C ASN A 471 15.62 -7.96 -10.64
N THR A 472 16.29 -8.19 -11.78
CA THR A 472 16.96 -7.12 -12.57
C THR A 472 16.47 -7.00 -14.01
N ALA A 473 16.19 -8.11 -14.71
CA ALA A 473 15.91 -8.11 -16.15
C ALA A 473 14.49 -8.59 -16.51
N PHE A 474 13.89 -9.47 -15.69
CA PHE A 474 12.58 -10.08 -15.95
C PHE A 474 11.69 -10.05 -14.70
N LYS A 475 11.32 -8.85 -14.24
CA LYS A 475 10.41 -8.68 -13.10
C LYS A 475 9.09 -9.43 -13.37
N GLY A 476 8.62 -10.23 -12.41
CA GLY A 476 7.32 -10.90 -12.49
C GLY A 476 7.26 -12.19 -13.33
N VAL A 477 8.41 -12.76 -13.72
CA VAL A 477 8.43 -14.04 -14.44
C VAL A 477 9.33 -15.04 -13.73
N ASN A 478 8.85 -16.27 -13.54
CA ASN A 478 9.64 -17.37 -12.96
C ASN A 478 10.80 -17.70 -13.91
N GLY A 479 12.00 -17.28 -13.54
CA GLY A 479 13.22 -17.42 -14.33
C GLY A 479 13.61 -18.89 -14.55
N LYS A 480 13.16 -19.82 -13.70
CA LYS A 480 13.31 -21.26 -13.97
C LYS A 480 12.56 -21.71 -15.21
N ASN A 481 11.50 -21.02 -15.63
CA ASN A 481 10.68 -21.41 -16.78
C ASN A 481 11.15 -20.77 -18.10
N ILE A 482 11.79 -19.60 -18.06
CA ILE A 482 12.27 -18.90 -19.27
C ILE A 482 13.70 -19.31 -19.64
N LEU A 483 14.54 -19.61 -18.65
CA LEU A 483 15.94 -19.91 -18.92
C LEU A 483 16.06 -21.21 -19.72
N PRO A 484 16.82 -21.22 -20.85
CA PRO A 484 17.13 -22.45 -21.56
C PRO A 484 17.71 -23.47 -20.58
N ILE A 485 17.44 -24.76 -20.78
CA ILE A 485 17.90 -25.88 -19.95
C ILE A 485 19.35 -25.71 -19.41
N PRO A 486 20.36 -25.24 -20.18
CA PRO A 486 21.71 -25.01 -19.63
C PRO A 486 21.83 -23.93 -18.54
N TYR A 487 20.91 -22.96 -18.47
CA TYR A 487 20.91 -21.88 -17.48
C TYR A 487 20.05 -22.17 -16.25
N ARG A 488 19.19 -23.21 -16.30
CA ARG A 488 18.40 -23.67 -15.14
C ARG A 488 19.25 -24.38 -14.08
N LYS A 489 20.45 -24.85 -14.46
CA LYS A 489 21.38 -25.62 -13.62
C LYS A 489 22.47 -24.78 -12.95
N ILE A 490 22.48 -23.46 -13.12
CA ILE A 490 23.46 -22.55 -12.49
C ILE A 490 22.92 -22.07 -11.14
#